data_AF-A0A920N2X5-F1
#
_entry.id   AF-A0A920N2X5-F1
#
_cell.length_a   1.000
_cell.length_b   1.000
_cell.length_c   1.000
_cell.angle_alpha   90.00
_cell.angle_beta   90.00
_cell.angle_gamma   90.00
#
_symmetry.space_group_name_H-M   'P 1'
#
loop_
_entity.id
_entity.type
_entity.pdbx_description
1 polymer ?
#
loop_
_entity_poly.entity_id
_entity_poly.type
_entity_poly.pdbx_seq_one_letter_code
_entity_poly.pdbx_strand_id
1 'polypeptide(L)' 'MLGNETSGLSDELTGLCDHRWTIPMTGLVDSINVSVAAGIFLHTIFEQGRRLEP' A
#
# COMPACT_ATOMS: atom_id res chain seq x y z
N MET A 1 -4.55 -3.59 4.02
CA MET A 1 -3.73 -3.90 5.22
C MET A 1 -2.29 -3.49 4.94
N LEU A 2 -1.52 -3.12 5.96
CA LEU A 2 -0.09 -2.80 5.84
C LEU A 2 0.71 -3.69 6.78
N GLY A 3 1.84 -4.20 6.31
CA GLY A 3 2.68 -5.15 7.04
C GLY A 3 3.64 -4.49 8.02
N ASN A 4 4.27 -5.31 8.85
CA ASN A 4 5.38 -4.87 9.69
C ASN A 4 6.59 -4.45 8.83
N GLU A 5 7.38 -3.50 9.30
CA GLU A 5 8.52 -2.93 8.57
C GLU A 5 9.60 -3.95 8.20
N THR A 6 9.75 -5.01 8.98
CA THR A 6 10.77 -6.04 8.77
C THR A 6 10.17 -7.30 8.14
N SER A 7 9.06 -7.81 8.69
CA SER A 7 8.48 -9.08 8.27
C SER A 7 7.35 -8.98 7.25
N GLY A 8 6.88 -7.77 6.93
CA GLY A 8 5.78 -7.58 5.98
C GLY A 8 4.43 -8.09 6.51
N LEU A 9 3.53 -8.46 5.59
CA LEU A 9 2.27 -9.14 5.92
C LEU A 9 2.50 -10.64 5.92
N SER A 10 1.88 -11.36 6.87
CA SER A 10 1.88 -12.83 6.83
C SER A 10 1.06 -13.34 5.64
N ASP A 11 1.37 -14.56 5.19
CA ASP A 11 0.62 -15.21 4.11
C ASP A 11 -0.86 -15.41 4.46
N GLU A 12 -1.16 -15.70 5.73
CA GLU A 12 -2.53 -15.81 6.23
C GLU A 12 -3.32 -14.50 6.03
N LEU A 13 -2.77 -13.38 6.50
CA LEU A 13 -3.42 -12.07 6.35
C LEU A 13 -3.50 -11.63 4.88
N THR A 14 -2.47 -11.97 4.10
CA THR A 14 -2.44 -11.71 2.66
C THR A 14 -3.52 -12.51 1.93
N GLY A 15 -3.80 -13.74 2.37
CA GLY A 15 -4.85 -14.60 1.81
C GLY A 15 -6.28 -14.14 2.13
N LEU A 16 -6.45 -13.31 3.16
CA LEU A 16 -7.75 -12.70 3.50
C LEU A 16 -8.04 -11.41 2.71
N CYS A 17 -7.07 -10.87 1.97
CA CYS A 17 -7.25 -9.64 1.21
C CYS A 17 -7.88 -9.91 -0.17
N ASP A 18 -8.97 -9.21 -0.51
CA ASP A 18 -9.60 -9.28 -1.84
C ASP A 18 -8.67 -8.76 -2.95
N HIS A 19 -7.89 -7.74 -2.63
CA HIS A 19 -6.99 -7.08 -3.57
C HIS A 19 -5.63 -6.82 -2.94
N ARG A 20 -4.59 -6.89 -3.77
CA ARG A 20 -3.22 -6.54 -3.40
C ARG A 20 -2.74 -5.39 -4.26
N TRP A 21 -2.34 -4.32 -3.61
CA TRP A 21 -1.85 -3.10 -4.24
C TRP A 21 -0.38 -2.90 -3.87
N THR A 22 0.40 -2.40 -4.82
CA THR A 22 1.84 -2.17 -4.63
C THR A 22 2.20 -0.79 -5.16
N ILE A 23 3.05 -0.09 -4.43
CA ILE A 23 3.66 1.15 -4.91
C ILE A 23 4.83 0.75 -5.80
N PRO A 24 4.85 1.15 -7.08
CA PRO A 24 6.00 0.86 -7.94
C PRO A 24 7.26 1.50 -7.37
N MET A 25 8.27 0.66 -7.11
CA MET A 25 9.58 1.07 -6.63
C MET A 25 10.57 1.16 -7.80
N THR A 26 11.48 2.12 -7.76
CA THR A 26 12.55 2.27 -8.76
C THR A 26 13.91 2.26 -8.06
N GLY A 27 14.94 1.77 -8.76
CA GLY A 27 16.31 1.69 -8.22
C GLY A 27 16.55 0.45 -7.35
N LEU A 28 17.52 0.56 -6.43
CA LEU A 28 18.00 -0.54 -5.58
C LEU A 28 17.32 -0.59 -4.20
N VAL A 29 16.21 0.11 -4.01
CA VAL A 29 15.52 0.20 -2.72
C VAL A 29 14.36 -0.79 -2.71
N ASP A 30 14.44 -1.79 -1.83
CA ASP A 30 13.47 -2.88 -1.75
C ASP A 30 12.18 -2.50 -1.01
N SER A 31 12.21 -1.46 -0.17
CA SER A 31 11.04 -1.00 0.59
C SER A 31 11.14 0.47 1.02
N ILE A 32 10.00 1.04 1.40
CA ILE A 32 9.90 2.34 2.08
C ILE A 32 9.28 2.15 3.45
N ASN A 33 9.44 3.17 4.30
CA ASN A 33 8.80 3.20 5.61
C ASN A 33 7.27 3.00 5.48
N VAL A 34 6.70 2.16 6.36
CA VAL A 34 5.28 1.78 6.31
C VAL A 34 4.33 2.97 6.43
N SER A 35 4.68 4.00 7.21
CA SER A 35 3.86 5.21 7.35
C SER A 35 3.87 6.05 6.07
N VAL A 36 4.99 6.07 5.35
CA VAL A 36 5.10 6.75 4.05
C VAL A 36 4.26 6.03 3.00
N ALA A 37 4.34 4.69 2.96
CA ALA A 37 3.49 3.89 2.07
C ALA A 37 1.99 4.10 2.37
N ALA A 38 1.61 4.16 3.65
CA ALA A 38 0.24 4.46 4.08
C ALA A 38 -0.22 5.82 3.54
N GLY A 39 0.59 6.86 3.72
CA GLY A 39 0.29 8.21 3.24
C GLY A 39 0.05 8.26 1.73
N ILE A 40 0.90 7.60 0.94
CA ILE A 40 0.76 7.53 -0.52
C ILE A 40 -0.57 6.85 -0.88
N PHE A 41 -0.86 5.67 -0.31
CA PHE A 41 -2.10 4.94 -0.62
C PHE A 41 -3.35 5.74 -0.25
N LEU A 42 -3.40 6.31 0.95
CA LEU A 42 -4.55 7.09 1.41
C LEU A 42 -4.79 8.32 0.53
N HIS A 43 -3.73 9.05 0.17
CA HIS A 43 -3.84 10.19 -0.74
C HIS A 43 -4.32 9.77 -2.13
N THR A 44 -3.78 8.68 -2.69
CA THR A 44 -4.20 8.17 -4.00
C THR A 44 -5.66 7.75 -4.01
N ILE A 45 -6.12 7.03 -2.99
CA ILE A 45 -7.52 6.59 -2.88
C ILE A 45 -8.44 7.81 -2.73
N PHE A 46 -8.05 8.80 -1.92
CA PHE A 46 -8.80 10.03 -1.75
C PHE A 46 -8.95 10.80 -3.07
N GLU A 47 -7.86 11.03 -3.80
CA GLU A 47 -7.89 11.72 -5.10
C GLU A 47 -8.70 10.94 -6.16
N GLN A 48 -8.59 9.61 -6.16
CA GLN A 48 -9.40 8.76 -7.04
C GLN A 48 -10.89 8.89 -6.71
N GLY A 49 -11.27 8.84 -5.43
CA GLY A 49 -12.64 9.04 -4.98
C GLY A 49 -13.19 10.40 -5.43
N ARG A 50 -12.40 11.47 -5.24
CA ARG A 50 -12.77 12.83 -5.63
C ARG A 50 -12.90 13.02 -7.15
N ARG A 51 -12.16 12.24 -7.95
CA ARG A 51 -12.28 12.24 -9.41
C ARG A 51 -13.52 11.47 -9.91
N LEU A 52 -14.06 10.58 -9.09
CA LEU A 52 -15.27 9.81 -9.39
C LEU A 52 -16.56 10.51 -8.91
N GLU A 53 -16.44 11.58 -8.12
CA GLU A 53 -17.55 12.48 -7.82
C GLU A 53 -17.87 13.36 -9.05
N PRO A 54 -19.15 13.42 -9.49
CA PRO A 54 -19.56 14.15 -10.70
C PRO A 54 -19.49 15.68 -10.57
#